data_AF-A0A7S1ZBA3-F1
#
_entry.id   AF-A0A7S1ZBA3-F1
#
_cell.length_a   1.000
_cell.length_b   1.000
_cell.length_c   1.000
_cell.angle_alpha   90.00
_cell.angle_beta   90.00
_cell.angle_gamma   90.00
#
_symmetry.space_group_name_H-M   'P 1'
#
loop_
_entity.id
_entity.type
_entity.pdbx_description
1 polymer ?
#
loop_
_entity_poly.entity_id
_entity_poly.type
_entity_poly.pdbx_seq_one_letter_code
_entity_poly.pdbx_strand_id
1 'polypeptide(L)'
;ALFVVGPFIASYIPRCMAGTLLLHVGIDLFLEGVYDTYGNFDILEYGGIWLITVVMTLLGMEAALIAGAISALSVYAFQSITYLNPIRGSMSADTLRSSAWNRSAAAKDILNNRDTGRKRILMIQLQGHLFFGNVAQLTDSIKRIFSEKQQSNEDPWVVIMDFSLILGMDSSAAQAITKLKSNLHKKFNVDVCVFVAGSRDGFPCQYDLSKELASGEEASDDEDDIDEKSKLRSADHAEDGGIVDEATALLAKRRPKNKLKDNNIPENYVCEDLDSALIIAEDVLVAMENPDLLDESRYTNHSSKQGSTHEQFSLLEEKEMTLRYLHNLCPQSTEGDIKEIFSYFRREVYSKNDIIWAQGSPGDCSKLLLQGNLLSLLENEAGTTEGISKGNLIGEFGLVQGTNRMSTVKCVSDQAVLYSLSRDAWEQLTTEKPRVAQIMYTIVIQYLAHRVQHVSNRIFETRCVPI
;
A
#
# COMPACT_ATOMS: atom_id res chain seq x y z
N ALA A 1 -60.05 6.45 45.91
CA ALA A 1 -61.47 6.38 45.49
C ALA A 1 -61.62 5.79 44.09
N LEU A 2 -61.00 6.35 43.04
CA LEU A 2 -61.14 5.87 41.66
C LEU A 2 -60.70 4.40 41.46
N PHE A 3 -59.64 3.95 42.14
CA PHE A 3 -59.16 2.55 42.07
C PHE A 3 -60.08 1.53 42.78
N VAL A 4 -60.94 1.98 43.70
CA VAL A 4 -61.86 1.13 44.48
C VAL A 4 -63.24 1.08 43.81
N VAL A 5 -63.67 2.17 43.17
CA VAL A 5 -64.92 2.28 42.38
C VAL A 5 -64.73 1.85 40.91
N GLY A 6 -63.48 1.77 40.45
CA GLY A 6 -63.09 1.45 39.08
C GLY A 6 -63.72 0.19 38.46
N PRO A 7 -63.89 -0.93 39.19
CA PRO A 7 -64.52 -2.13 38.63
C PRO A 7 -65.97 -1.90 38.17
N PHE A 8 -66.72 -1.06 38.89
CA PHE A 8 -68.12 -0.74 38.57
C PHE A 8 -68.24 0.18 37.35
N ILE A 9 -67.27 1.08 37.13
CA ILE A 9 -67.27 1.98 35.96
C ILE A 9 -66.79 1.23 34.71
N ALA A 10 -65.82 0.32 34.86
CA ALA A 10 -65.30 -0.50 33.76
C ALA A 10 -66.37 -1.38 33.10
N SER A 11 -67.39 -1.85 33.84
CA SER A 11 -68.47 -2.66 33.27
C SER A 11 -69.43 -1.88 32.35
N TYR A 12 -69.47 -0.55 32.45
CA TYR A 12 -70.29 0.30 31.57
C TYR A 12 -69.56 0.73 30.30
N ILE A 13 -68.24 0.47 30.19
CA ILE A 13 -67.48 0.80 28.99
C ILE A 13 -67.89 -0.15 27.86
N PRO A 14 -68.34 0.38 26.71
CA PRO A 14 -68.65 -0.46 25.55
C PRO A 14 -67.40 -1.22 25.09
N ARG A 15 -67.51 -2.55 24.96
CA ARG A 15 -66.40 -3.39 24.46
C ARG A 15 -65.90 -2.98 23.07
N CYS A 16 -66.78 -2.35 22.29
CA CYS A 16 -66.43 -1.76 20.99
C CYS A 16 -65.33 -0.69 21.10
N MET A 17 -65.33 0.12 22.17
CA MET A 17 -64.35 1.19 22.38
C MET A 17 -62.92 0.66 22.54
N ALA A 18 -62.75 -0.45 23.25
CA ALA A 18 -61.45 -1.12 23.39
C ALA A 18 -60.99 -1.72 22.04
N GLY A 19 -61.92 -2.32 21.28
CA GLY A 19 -61.64 -2.85 19.95
C GLY A 19 -61.20 -1.76 18.96
N THR A 20 -61.85 -0.60 18.97
CA THR A 20 -61.47 0.54 18.11
C THR A 20 -60.10 1.11 18.45
N LEU A 21 -59.76 1.18 19.75
CA LEU A 21 -58.42 1.63 20.18
C LEU A 21 -57.34 0.63 19.77
N LEU A 22 -57.58 -0.67 19.95
CA LEU A 22 -56.64 -1.71 19.51
C LEU A 22 -56.46 -1.72 17.99
N LEU A 23 -57.54 -1.54 17.23
CA LEU A 23 -57.47 -1.45 15.78
C LEU A 23 -56.69 -0.21 15.34
N HIS A 24 -56.93 0.95 15.95
CA HIS A 24 -56.22 2.19 15.64
C HIS A 24 -54.72 2.06 15.90
N VAL A 25 -54.34 1.59 17.10
CA VAL A 25 -52.92 1.37 17.45
C VAL A 25 -52.30 0.32 16.52
N GLY A 26 -53.02 -0.75 16.17
CA GLY A 26 -52.54 -1.77 15.25
C GLY A 26 -52.30 -1.24 13.84
N ILE A 27 -53.19 -0.39 13.33
CA ILE A 27 -53.03 0.27 12.03
C ILE A 27 -51.86 1.25 12.06
N ASP A 28 -51.74 2.06 13.11
CA ASP A 28 -50.66 3.03 13.23
C ASP A 28 -49.29 2.35 13.27
N LEU A 29 -49.13 1.29 14.09
CA LEU A 29 -47.88 0.51 14.15
C LEU A 29 -47.55 -0.16 12.80
N PHE A 30 -48.55 -0.59 12.04
CA PHE A 30 -48.34 -1.19 10.72
C PHE A 30 -47.92 -0.15 9.67
N LEU A 31 -48.59 1.01 9.65
CA LEU A 31 -48.26 2.10 8.73
C LEU A 31 -46.84 2.62 9.01
N GLU A 32 -46.53 2.91 10.27
CA GLU A 32 -45.20 3.38 10.69
C GLU A 32 -44.11 2.34 10.40
N GLY A 33 -44.38 1.06 10.70
CA GLY A 33 -43.38 0.00 10.59
C GLY A 33 -43.13 -0.51 9.16
N VAL A 34 -44.13 -0.49 8.27
CA VAL A 34 -44.03 -1.13 6.94
C VAL A 34 -44.20 -0.12 5.80
N TYR A 35 -45.18 0.79 5.91
CA TYR A 35 -45.49 1.70 4.82
C TYR A 35 -44.55 2.92 4.82
N ASP A 36 -44.36 3.56 5.97
CA ASP A 36 -43.52 4.77 6.09
C ASP A 36 -42.02 4.46 5.94
N THR A 37 -41.62 3.20 6.15
CA THR A 37 -40.26 2.72 5.87
C THR A 37 -39.97 2.53 4.38
N TYR A 38 -40.98 2.59 3.50
CA TYR A 38 -40.82 2.37 2.07
C TYR A 38 -39.90 3.44 1.45
N GLY A 39 -38.82 2.99 0.80
CA GLY A 39 -37.84 3.85 0.12
C GLY A 39 -36.73 4.41 1.01
N ASN A 40 -36.77 4.14 2.33
CA ASN A 40 -35.72 4.57 3.27
C ASN A 40 -34.64 3.49 3.51
N PHE A 41 -34.89 2.24 3.11
CA PHE A 41 -34.03 1.08 3.35
C PHE A 41 -33.68 0.34 2.06
N ASP A 42 -32.61 -0.45 2.10
CA ASP A 42 -32.24 -1.33 1.00
C ASP A 42 -33.33 -2.38 0.74
N ILE A 43 -33.41 -2.89 -0.49
CA ILE A 43 -34.41 -3.90 -0.90
C ILE A 43 -34.38 -5.14 0.03
N LEU A 44 -33.20 -5.55 0.50
CA LEU A 44 -33.04 -6.69 1.40
C LEU A 44 -33.55 -6.39 2.82
N GLU A 45 -33.30 -5.19 3.33
CA GLU A 45 -33.80 -4.75 4.64
C GLU A 45 -35.33 -4.65 4.63
N TYR A 46 -35.88 -4.06 3.57
CA TYR A 46 -37.33 -3.95 3.39
C TYR A 46 -38.00 -5.32 3.23
N GLY A 47 -37.36 -6.24 2.51
CA GLY A 47 -37.80 -7.64 2.45
C GLY A 47 -37.81 -8.32 3.82
N GLY A 48 -36.82 -8.02 4.66
CA GLY A 48 -36.74 -8.47 6.04
C GLY A 48 -37.88 -7.96 6.92
N ILE A 49 -38.24 -6.68 6.80
CA ILE A 49 -39.40 -6.09 7.50
C ILE A 49 -40.68 -6.85 7.14
N TRP A 50 -40.94 -7.05 5.85
CA TRP A 50 -42.10 -7.81 5.38
C TRP A 50 -42.13 -9.25 5.90
N LEU A 51 -40.97 -9.93 5.90
CA LEU A 51 -40.85 -11.28 6.45
C LEU A 51 -41.26 -11.31 7.93
N ILE A 52 -40.74 -10.40 8.74
CA ILE A 52 -41.05 -10.32 10.17
C ILE A 52 -42.55 -10.05 10.39
N THR A 53 -43.13 -9.11 9.64
CA THR A 53 -44.56 -8.77 9.75
C THR A 53 -45.47 -9.95 9.39
N VAL A 54 -45.14 -10.69 8.32
CA VAL A 54 -45.91 -11.88 7.91
C VAL A 54 -45.80 -12.99 8.96
N VAL A 55 -44.59 -13.27 9.45
CA VAL A 55 -44.36 -14.28 10.50
C VAL A 55 -45.10 -13.91 11.78
N MET A 56 -45.07 -12.63 12.19
CA MET A 56 -45.79 -12.16 13.37
C MET A 56 -47.30 -12.37 13.25
N THR A 57 -47.85 -12.15 12.06
CA THR A 57 -49.30 -12.27 11.80
C THR A 57 -49.75 -13.73 11.79
N LEU A 58 -48.95 -14.65 11.24
CA LEU A 58 -49.33 -16.05 11.05
C LEU A 58 -48.93 -16.97 12.22
N LEU A 59 -47.76 -16.74 12.80
CA LEU A 59 -47.12 -17.64 13.77
C LEU A 59 -46.96 -17.00 15.16
N GLY A 60 -47.27 -15.71 15.30
CA GLY A 60 -47.19 -14.99 16.56
C GLY A 60 -45.81 -14.37 16.85
N MET A 61 -45.71 -13.72 18.01
CA MET A 61 -44.56 -12.87 18.37
C MET A 61 -43.26 -13.66 18.58
N GLU A 62 -43.32 -14.86 19.19
CA GLU A 62 -42.12 -15.67 19.46
C GLU A 62 -41.41 -16.07 18.16
N ALA A 63 -42.17 -16.50 17.15
CA ALA A 63 -41.63 -16.84 15.84
C ALA A 63 -41.07 -15.62 15.10
N ALA A 64 -41.73 -14.46 15.22
CA ALA A 64 -41.30 -13.22 14.59
C ALA A 64 -39.96 -12.72 15.13
N LEU A 65 -39.71 -12.87 16.44
CA LEU A 65 -38.44 -12.51 17.05
C LEU A 65 -37.28 -13.32 16.46
N ILE A 66 -37.45 -14.64 16.32
CA ILE A 66 -36.46 -15.53 15.73
C ILE A 66 -36.23 -15.19 14.25
N ALA A 67 -37.31 -15.00 13.50
CA ALA A 67 -37.23 -14.60 12.09
C ALA A 67 -36.51 -13.27 11.91
N GLY A 68 -36.74 -12.31 12.81
CA GLY A 68 -36.06 -11.01 12.80
C GLY A 68 -34.56 -11.13 13.05
N ALA A 69 -34.14 -11.94 14.03
CA ALA A 69 -32.73 -12.19 14.28
C ALA A 69 -32.02 -12.82 13.07
N ILE A 70 -32.64 -13.84 12.46
CA ILE A 70 -32.10 -14.49 11.25
C ILE A 70 -32.06 -13.52 10.07
N SER A 71 -33.10 -12.72 9.88
CA SER A 71 -33.16 -11.72 8.80
C SER A 71 -32.07 -10.67 8.97
N ALA A 72 -31.85 -10.15 10.17
CA ALA A 72 -30.80 -9.17 10.44
C ALA A 72 -29.40 -9.72 10.15
N LEU A 73 -29.10 -10.94 10.59
CA LEU A 73 -27.83 -11.62 10.30
C LEU A 73 -27.66 -11.86 8.79
N SER A 74 -28.72 -12.26 8.10
CA SER A 74 -28.69 -12.50 6.66
C SER A 74 -28.42 -11.21 5.88
N VAL A 75 -29.15 -10.14 6.19
CA VAL A 75 -28.95 -8.82 5.57
C VAL A 75 -27.50 -8.35 5.78
N TYR A 76 -26.99 -8.44 7.01
CA TYR A 76 -25.61 -8.07 7.30
C TYR A 76 -24.60 -8.88 6.46
N ALA A 77 -24.77 -10.20 6.38
CA ALA A 77 -23.89 -11.05 5.58
C ALA A 77 -23.95 -10.71 4.07
N PHE A 78 -25.16 -10.50 3.53
CA PHE A 78 -25.33 -10.12 2.12
C PHE A 78 -24.76 -8.73 1.82
N GLN A 79 -25.01 -7.76 2.70
CA GLN A 79 -24.47 -6.41 2.54
C GLN A 79 -22.94 -6.42 2.60
N SER A 80 -22.36 -7.21 3.52
CA SER A 80 -20.92 -7.35 3.65
C SER A 80 -20.24 -7.98 2.43
N ILE A 81 -20.95 -8.86 1.69
CA ILE A 81 -20.43 -9.46 0.45
C ILE A 81 -20.63 -8.51 -0.74
N THR A 82 -21.78 -7.84 -0.81
CA THR A 82 -22.22 -7.12 -2.03
C THR A 82 -21.66 -5.71 -2.13
N TYR A 83 -21.53 -4.98 -1.01
CA TYR A 83 -21.20 -3.55 -1.04
C TYR A 83 -19.73 -3.24 -0.72
N LEU A 84 -18.98 -4.19 -0.16
CA LEU A 84 -17.56 -4.03 0.15
C LEU A 84 -16.70 -4.68 -0.93
N ASN A 85 -16.46 -3.95 -2.02
CA ASN A 85 -15.45 -4.33 -3.00
C ASN A 85 -14.08 -4.44 -2.30
N PRO A 86 -13.45 -5.63 -2.30
CA PRO A 86 -12.20 -5.85 -1.58
C PRO A 86 -11.03 -5.08 -2.20
N ILE A 87 -11.13 -4.72 -3.49
CA ILE A 87 -10.19 -3.83 -4.17
C ILE A 87 -10.69 -2.39 -4.04
N ARG A 88 -9.91 -1.57 -3.35
CA ARG A 88 -10.14 -0.12 -3.26
C ARG A 88 -9.80 0.59 -4.56
N GLY A 89 -8.67 0.21 -5.16
CA GLY A 89 -8.18 0.78 -6.40
C GLY A 89 -6.90 0.10 -6.88
N SER A 90 -6.56 0.35 -8.14
CA SER A 90 -5.31 -0.11 -8.74
C SER A 90 -4.63 1.03 -9.47
N MET A 91 -3.31 1.16 -9.32
CA MET A 91 -2.52 2.24 -9.92
C MET A 91 -1.19 1.71 -10.45
N SER A 92 -0.61 2.42 -11.42
CA SER A 92 0.76 2.14 -11.88
C SER A 92 1.77 2.97 -11.07
N ALA A 93 2.96 2.43 -10.84
CA ALA A 93 4.04 3.16 -10.16
C ALA A 93 4.61 4.33 -10.98
N ASP A 94 4.14 4.56 -12.21
CA ASP A 94 4.45 5.82 -12.93
C ASP A 94 3.89 7.04 -12.16
N THR A 95 2.76 6.85 -11.48
CA THR A 95 2.12 7.85 -10.61
C THR A 95 2.63 7.77 -9.17
N LEU A 96 2.86 6.56 -8.65
CA LEU A 96 3.36 6.31 -7.28
C LEU A 96 4.87 6.06 -7.32
N ARG A 97 5.68 7.07 -6.98
CA ARG A 97 7.15 6.97 -7.00
C ARG A 97 7.73 6.68 -5.63
N SER A 98 8.82 5.91 -5.56
CA SER A 98 9.51 5.62 -4.29
C SER A 98 10.21 6.85 -3.68
N SER A 99 10.51 6.78 -2.38
CA SER A 99 11.32 7.79 -1.68
C SER A 99 12.84 7.68 -1.89
N ALA A 100 13.32 6.73 -2.70
CA ALA A 100 14.75 6.53 -2.95
C ALA A 100 15.36 7.66 -3.83
N TRP A 101 15.63 8.83 -3.24
CA TRP A 101 16.05 10.03 -3.98
C TRP A 101 17.45 9.92 -4.59
N ASN A 102 18.39 9.29 -3.89
CA ASN A 102 19.78 9.12 -4.30
C ASN A 102 19.98 7.88 -5.21
N ARG A 103 19.14 7.77 -6.24
CA ARG A 103 19.35 6.83 -7.36
C ARG A 103 20.26 7.49 -8.41
N SER A 104 21.13 6.69 -9.04
CA SER A 104 21.98 7.13 -10.14
C SER A 104 21.15 7.57 -11.35
N ALA A 105 21.73 8.41 -12.21
CA ALA A 105 21.06 8.86 -13.43
C ALA A 105 20.65 7.67 -14.33
N ALA A 106 21.56 6.70 -14.52
CA ALA A 106 21.29 5.49 -15.28
C ALA A 106 20.11 4.68 -14.70
N ALA A 107 20.01 4.55 -13.37
CA ALA A 107 18.87 3.87 -12.75
C ALA A 107 17.56 4.64 -12.96
N LYS A 108 17.59 5.98 -12.88
CA LYS A 108 16.43 6.84 -13.18
C LYS A 108 15.99 6.71 -14.63
N ASP A 109 16.92 6.61 -15.58
CA ASP A 109 16.63 6.44 -17.01
C ASP A 109 15.96 5.10 -17.29
N ILE A 110 16.42 4.02 -16.64
CA ILE A 110 15.76 2.70 -16.69
C ILE A 110 14.33 2.79 -16.16
N LEU A 111 14.13 3.44 -15.00
CA LEU A 111 12.82 3.57 -14.37
C LEU A 111 11.86 4.48 -15.15
N ASN A 112 12.37 5.49 -15.85
CA ASN A 112 11.58 6.39 -16.68
C ASN A 112 11.29 5.82 -18.09
N ASN A 113 11.93 4.70 -18.45
CA ASN A 113 11.69 4.05 -19.73
C ASN A 113 10.23 3.58 -19.82
N ARG A 114 9.56 3.91 -20.93
CA ARG A 114 8.16 3.56 -21.16
C ARG A 114 7.92 2.05 -21.19
N ASP A 115 8.89 1.29 -21.70
CA ASP A 115 8.71 -0.14 -21.97
C ASP A 115 9.19 -1.03 -20.84
N THR A 116 10.23 -0.64 -20.10
CA THR A 116 10.87 -1.46 -19.05
C THR A 116 10.80 -0.85 -17.65
N GLY A 117 10.35 0.40 -17.53
CA GLY A 117 10.37 1.17 -16.30
C GLY A 117 9.09 1.02 -15.45
N ARG A 118 8.79 2.06 -14.65
CA ARG A 118 7.75 2.04 -13.60
C ARG A 118 6.34 1.64 -14.06
N LYS A 119 6.04 1.80 -15.35
CA LYS A 119 4.76 1.36 -15.92
C LYS A 119 4.51 -0.15 -15.77
N ARG A 120 5.59 -0.93 -15.62
CA ARG A 120 5.56 -2.38 -15.37
C ARG A 120 5.29 -2.75 -13.92
N ILE A 121 5.15 -1.78 -13.02
CA ILE A 121 4.76 -2.00 -11.63
C ILE A 121 3.27 -1.68 -11.49
N LEU A 122 2.49 -2.67 -11.06
CA LEU A 122 1.07 -2.53 -10.75
C LEU A 122 0.87 -2.61 -9.24
N MET A 123 0.27 -1.58 -8.68
CA MET A 123 -0.11 -1.50 -7.27
C MET A 123 -1.62 -1.74 -7.16
N ILE A 124 -2.01 -2.64 -6.26
CA ILE A 124 -3.40 -2.99 -5.97
C ILE A 124 -3.63 -2.78 -4.48
N GLN A 125 -4.50 -1.84 -4.15
CA GLN A 125 -4.86 -1.52 -2.76
C GLN A 125 -6.12 -2.28 -2.36
N LEU A 126 -6.02 -3.02 -1.27
CA LEU A 126 -7.12 -3.80 -0.70
C LEU A 126 -7.71 -3.10 0.52
N GLN A 127 -8.98 -3.32 0.80
CA GLN A 127 -9.67 -2.69 1.93
C GLN A 127 -10.73 -3.61 2.57
N GLY A 128 -11.07 -3.31 3.82
CA GLY A 128 -12.18 -3.96 4.53
C GLY A 128 -11.80 -5.31 5.13
N HIS A 129 -12.77 -6.22 5.25
CA HIS A 129 -12.54 -7.58 5.75
C HIS A 129 -12.41 -8.56 4.60
N LEU A 130 -11.40 -9.42 4.63
CA LEU A 130 -11.25 -10.52 3.68
C LEU A 130 -11.72 -11.83 4.31
N PHE A 131 -12.67 -12.48 3.66
CA PHE A 131 -13.21 -13.76 4.10
C PHE A 131 -13.58 -14.62 2.90
N PHE A 132 -13.88 -15.89 3.13
CA PHE A 132 -14.19 -16.84 2.06
C PHE A 132 -15.21 -16.33 1.01
N GLY A 133 -16.22 -15.56 1.44
CA GLY A 133 -17.28 -15.06 0.57
C GLY A 133 -16.88 -14.00 -0.46
N ASN A 134 -15.84 -13.19 -0.20
CA ASN A 134 -15.41 -12.11 -1.10
C ASN A 134 -14.06 -12.36 -1.78
N VAL A 135 -13.24 -13.31 -1.30
CA VAL A 135 -11.91 -13.56 -1.88
C VAL A 135 -11.97 -14.21 -3.27
N ALA A 136 -13.03 -14.97 -3.57
CA ALA A 136 -13.28 -15.45 -4.93
C ALA A 136 -13.47 -14.27 -5.90
N GLN A 137 -14.31 -13.30 -5.53
CA GLN A 137 -14.54 -12.09 -6.32
C GLN A 137 -13.29 -11.22 -6.43
N LEU A 138 -12.49 -11.12 -5.36
CA LEU A 138 -11.19 -10.46 -5.37
C LEU A 138 -10.27 -11.09 -6.43
N THR A 139 -10.15 -12.42 -6.39
CA THR A 139 -9.30 -13.19 -7.30
C THR A 139 -9.70 -12.98 -8.75
N ASP A 140 -11.00 -13.01 -9.06
CA ASP A 140 -11.50 -12.80 -10.41
C ASP A 140 -11.36 -11.34 -10.88
N SER A 141 -11.54 -10.39 -9.98
CA SER A 141 -11.30 -8.97 -10.27
C SER A 141 -9.83 -8.71 -10.60
N ILE A 142 -8.90 -9.32 -9.85
CA ILE A 142 -7.46 -9.24 -10.15
C ILE A 142 -7.18 -9.88 -11.51
N LYS A 143 -7.67 -11.09 -11.78
CA LYS A 143 -7.51 -11.73 -13.10
C LYS A 143 -7.96 -10.81 -14.24
N ARG A 144 -9.11 -10.14 -14.08
CA ARG A 144 -9.64 -9.19 -15.06
C ARG A 144 -8.70 -8.00 -15.30
N ILE A 145 -8.20 -7.37 -14.23
CA ILE A 145 -7.26 -6.24 -14.33
C ILE A 145 -6.01 -6.65 -15.14
N PHE A 146 -5.49 -7.86 -14.92
CA PHE A 146 -4.33 -8.36 -15.65
C PHE A 146 -4.65 -8.66 -17.12
N SER A 147 -5.80 -9.28 -17.41
CA SER A 147 -6.23 -9.52 -18.79
C SER A 147 -6.39 -8.23 -19.59
N GLU A 148 -6.95 -7.18 -18.99
CA GLU A 148 -7.08 -5.85 -19.62
C GLU A 148 -5.71 -5.22 -19.89
N LYS A 149 -4.78 -5.31 -18.93
CA LYS A 149 -3.41 -4.79 -19.07
C LYS A 149 -2.61 -5.54 -20.14
N GLN A 150 -2.79 -6.85 -20.25
CA GLN A 150 -2.15 -7.67 -21.26
C GLN A 150 -2.64 -7.35 -22.67
N GLN A 151 -3.94 -7.14 -22.84
CA GLN A 151 -4.51 -6.67 -24.11
C GLN A 151 -3.96 -5.29 -24.52
N SER A 152 -3.68 -4.43 -23.54
CA SER A 152 -3.12 -3.10 -23.76
C SER A 152 -1.59 -3.10 -23.95
N ASN A 153 -0.93 -4.27 -23.95
CA ASN A 153 0.53 -4.43 -24.00
C ASN A 153 1.27 -3.74 -22.83
N GLU A 154 0.58 -3.55 -21.71
CA GLU A 154 1.07 -2.97 -20.46
C GLU A 154 1.16 -4.04 -19.36
N ASP A 155 1.62 -5.24 -19.72
CA ASP A 155 1.84 -6.35 -18.79
C ASP A 155 2.66 -5.91 -17.57
N PRO A 156 2.15 -6.10 -16.34
CA PRO A 156 2.91 -5.82 -15.14
C PRO A 156 3.93 -6.95 -14.87
N TRP A 157 5.17 -6.58 -14.57
CA TRP A 157 6.24 -7.50 -14.18
C TRP A 157 6.38 -7.60 -12.66
N VAL A 158 6.10 -6.50 -11.97
CA VAL A 158 6.12 -6.43 -10.51
C VAL A 158 4.73 -6.02 -10.02
N VAL A 159 4.23 -6.73 -9.02
CA VAL A 159 2.90 -6.49 -8.46
C VAL A 159 3.05 -6.17 -6.98
N ILE A 160 2.52 -5.03 -6.57
CA ILE A 160 2.44 -4.63 -5.17
C ILE A 160 0.99 -4.82 -4.71
N MET A 161 0.77 -5.67 -3.72
CA MET A 161 -0.54 -5.83 -3.06
C MET A 161 -0.48 -5.20 -1.68
N ASP A 162 -1.30 -4.17 -1.47
CA ASP A 162 -1.33 -3.40 -0.23
C ASP A 162 -2.51 -3.77 0.65
N PHE A 163 -2.21 -4.33 1.83
CA PHE A 163 -3.16 -4.79 2.84
C PHE A 163 -3.35 -3.77 3.97
N SER A 164 -2.78 -2.57 3.88
CA SER A 164 -2.80 -1.58 4.97
C SER A 164 -4.20 -1.14 5.41
N LEU A 165 -5.20 -1.25 4.53
CA LEU A 165 -6.61 -0.93 4.85
C LEU A 165 -7.46 -2.17 5.12
N ILE A 166 -6.85 -3.34 5.27
CA ILE A 166 -7.56 -4.56 5.66
C ILE A 166 -7.69 -4.59 7.18
N LEU A 167 -8.93 -4.73 7.63
CA LEU A 167 -9.29 -4.72 9.06
C LEU A 167 -9.20 -6.10 9.69
N GLY A 168 -9.28 -7.16 8.88
CA GLY A 168 -9.17 -8.54 9.34
C GLY A 168 -9.31 -9.53 8.19
N MET A 169 -8.68 -10.70 8.36
CA MET A 169 -8.68 -11.76 7.36
C MET A 169 -8.85 -13.14 8.01
N ASP A 170 -9.77 -13.94 7.49
CA ASP A 170 -9.94 -15.33 7.93
C ASP A 170 -8.85 -16.26 7.35
N SER A 171 -8.72 -17.46 7.92
CA SER A 171 -7.70 -18.43 7.48
C SER A 171 -7.91 -18.88 6.04
N SER A 172 -9.17 -19.00 5.60
CA SER A 172 -9.54 -19.41 4.25
C SER A 172 -9.13 -18.38 3.21
N ALA A 173 -9.31 -17.09 3.51
CA ALA A 173 -8.87 -15.96 2.72
C ALA A 173 -7.35 -15.93 2.60
N ALA A 174 -6.62 -16.12 3.71
CA ALA A 174 -5.15 -16.15 3.71
C ALA A 174 -4.59 -17.26 2.79
N GLN A 175 -5.20 -18.45 2.82
CA GLN A 175 -4.84 -19.55 1.91
C GLN A 175 -5.16 -19.20 0.45
N ALA A 176 -6.31 -18.58 0.18
CA ALA A 176 -6.67 -18.16 -1.16
C ALA A 176 -5.72 -17.07 -1.72
N ILE A 177 -5.21 -16.15 -0.89
CA ILE A 177 -4.14 -15.22 -1.29
C ILE A 177 -2.84 -15.95 -1.63
N THR A 178 -2.50 -17.02 -0.88
CA THR A 178 -1.34 -17.86 -1.18
C THR A 178 -1.51 -18.60 -2.52
N LYS A 179 -2.72 -19.07 -2.83
CA LYS A 179 -3.06 -19.63 -4.15
C LYS A 179 -3.07 -18.56 -5.26
N LEU A 180 -3.45 -17.34 -4.94
CA LEU A 180 -3.38 -16.22 -5.90
C LEU A 180 -1.92 -15.89 -6.25
N LYS A 181 -1.01 -15.87 -5.26
CA LYS A 181 0.44 -15.69 -5.45
C LYS A 181 0.98 -16.65 -6.52
N SER A 182 0.72 -17.95 -6.37
CA SER A 182 1.22 -18.97 -7.32
C SER A 182 0.60 -18.81 -8.72
N ASN A 183 -0.67 -18.43 -8.79
CA ASN A 183 -1.36 -18.15 -10.05
C ASN A 183 -0.80 -16.92 -10.80
N LEU A 184 -0.41 -15.86 -10.09
CA LEU A 184 0.21 -14.67 -10.70
C LEU A 184 1.53 -15.03 -11.40
N HIS A 185 2.37 -15.83 -10.77
CA HIS A 185 3.65 -16.30 -11.32
C HIS A 185 3.48 -17.30 -12.48
N LYS A 186 2.54 -18.25 -12.35
CA LYS A 186 2.32 -19.34 -13.33
C LYS A 186 1.52 -18.88 -14.55
N LYS A 187 0.40 -18.16 -14.34
CA LYS A 187 -0.58 -17.82 -15.40
C LYS A 187 -0.33 -16.45 -16.03
N PHE A 188 0.00 -15.45 -15.23
CA PHE A 188 0.15 -14.07 -15.69
C PHE A 188 1.60 -13.64 -15.94
N ASN A 189 2.57 -14.54 -15.71
CA ASN A 189 3.99 -14.30 -15.93
C ASN A 189 4.51 -13.04 -15.19
N VAL A 190 4.00 -12.82 -13.97
CA VAL A 190 4.56 -11.86 -13.03
C VAL A 190 5.91 -12.39 -12.56
N ASP A 191 6.91 -11.51 -12.48
CA ASP A 191 8.27 -11.87 -12.06
C ASP A 191 8.44 -11.74 -10.54
N VAL A 192 7.86 -10.69 -9.94
CA VAL A 192 7.96 -10.43 -8.48
C VAL A 192 6.62 -9.95 -7.90
N CYS A 193 6.25 -10.51 -6.75
CA CYS A 193 5.12 -10.06 -5.93
C CYS A 193 5.62 -9.43 -4.62
N VAL A 194 5.18 -8.22 -4.32
CA VAL A 194 5.48 -7.52 -3.06
C VAL A 194 4.18 -7.34 -2.29
N PHE A 195 4.15 -7.78 -1.05
CA PHE A 195 2.98 -7.72 -0.18
C PHE A 195 3.23 -6.73 0.95
N VAL A 196 2.37 -5.73 1.12
CA VAL A 196 2.47 -4.74 2.20
C VAL A 196 1.48 -5.11 3.29
N ALA A 197 1.97 -5.37 4.51
CA ALA A 197 1.13 -5.71 5.64
C ALA A 197 0.43 -4.49 6.27
N GLY A 198 1.07 -3.32 6.22
CA GLY A 198 0.56 -2.08 6.82
C GLY A 198 0.71 -1.98 8.34
N SER A 199 1.31 -3.00 8.97
CA SER A 199 1.59 -3.04 10.41
C SER A 199 2.90 -3.79 10.69
N ARG A 200 3.57 -3.40 11.78
CA ARG A 200 4.74 -4.13 12.32
C ARG A 200 4.37 -5.51 12.86
N ASP A 201 3.11 -5.70 13.24
CA ASP A 201 2.60 -6.98 13.75
C ASP A 201 2.27 -7.97 12.61
N GLY A 202 2.45 -7.56 11.34
CA GLY A 202 2.17 -8.37 10.15
C GLY A 202 0.71 -8.26 9.68
N PHE A 203 0.28 -9.24 8.89
CA PHE A 203 -1.09 -9.28 8.37
C PHE A 203 -2.11 -9.52 9.49
N PRO A 204 -3.32 -8.93 9.42
CA PRO A 204 -4.35 -9.08 10.46
C PRO A 204 -5.08 -10.44 10.34
N CYS A 205 -4.33 -11.54 10.49
CA CYS A 205 -4.84 -12.92 10.46
C CYS A 205 -4.13 -13.80 11.49
N GLN A 206 -4.80 -14.88 11.92
CA GLN A 206 -4.19 -15.89 12.80
C GLN A 206 -3.21 -16.81 12.06
N TYR A 207 -3.38 -16.93 10.74
CA TYR A 207 -2.51 -17.69 9.86
C TYR A 207 -1.19 -16.93 9.65
N ASP A 208 -0.04 -17.60 9.71
CA ASP A 208 1.28 -16.97 9.48
C ASP A 208 1.51 -16.70 7.99
N LEU A 209 0.73 -15.76 7.46
CA LEU A 209 0.74 -15.43 6.04
C LEU A 209 2.08 -14.81 5.61
N SER A 210 2.73 -14.05 6.49
CA SER A 210 4.03 -13.42 6.18
C SER A 210 5.06 -14.46 5.79
N LYS A 211 5.14 -15.57 6.53
CA LYS A 211 6.08 -16.65 6.24
C LYS A 211 5.71 -17.41 4.96
N GLU A 212 4.43 -17.65 4.71
CA GLU A 212 3.93 -18.37 3.54
C GLU A 212 4.03 -17.57 2.24
N LEU A 213 3.90 -16.24 2.32
CA LEU A 213 4.12 -15.37 1.17
C LEU A 213 5.62 -15.22 0.87
N ALA A 214 6.46 -15.15 1.91
CA ALA A 214 7.91 -15.10 1.77
C ALA A 214 8.53 -16.44 1.35
N SER A 215 7.95 -17.57 1.73
CA SER A 215 8.42 -18.89 1.30
C SER A 215 8.12 -19.09 -0.19
N GLY A 216 9.11 -19.59 -0.93
CA GLY A 216 8.95 -20.01 -2.32
C GLY A 216 8.36 -21.41 -2.46
N GLU A 217 7.86 -22.01 -1.38
CA GLU A 217 7.38 -23.39 -1.41
C GLU A 217 5.99 -23.46 -2.02
N GLU A 218 5.87 -24.35 -3.01
CA GLU A 218 4.62 -24.69 -3.67
C GLU A 218 3.68 -25.29 -2.63
N ALA A 219 2.63 -24.55 -2.25
CA ALA A 219 1.50 -25.14 -1.56
C ALA A 219 1.04 -26.35 -2.38
N SER A 220 1.10 -27.53 -1.77
CA SER A 220 0.72 -28.81 -2.36
C SER A 220 -0.62 -28.68 -3.08
N ASP A 221 -0.64 -29.12 -4.33
CA ASP A 221 -1.85 -29.27 -5.13
C ASP A 221 -2.82 -30.20 -4.39
N ASP A 222 -3.77 -29.62 -3.65
CA ASP A 222 -5.00 -30.32 -3.32
C ASP A 222 -5.85 -30.36 -4.60
N GLU A 223 -5.95 -31.56 -5.15
CA GLU A 223 -6.82 -31.98 -6.24
C GLU A 223 -8.28 -31.58 -5.96
N ASP A 224 -8.70 -30.41 -6.42
CA ASP A 224 -10.11 -30.06 -6.59
C ASP A 224 -10.25 -29.01 -7.70
N ASP A 225 -9.89 -29.41 -8.93
CA ASP A 225 -10.37 -28.79 -10.18
C ASP A 225 -10.35 -29.85 -11.29
N ILE A 226 -11.03 -30.97 -11.04
CA ILE A 226 -11.47 -31.91 -12.09
C ILE A 226 -12.93 -31.54 -12.42
N ASP A 227 -13.15 -30.52 -13.24
CA ASP A 227 -14.15 -30.57 -14.32
C ASP A 227 -14.14 -29.29 -15.19
N GLU A 228 -13.20 -29.20 -16.14
CA GLU A 228 -13.47 -28.47 -17.40
C GLU A 228 -12.56 -28.91 -18.57
N LYS A 229 -12.18 -30.20 -18.58
CA LYS A 229 -11.47 -30.85 -19.70
C LYS A 229 -12.17 -32.13 -20.14
N SER A 230 -13.47 -32.07 -20.42
CA SER A 230 -14.18 -33.26 -20.92
C SER A 230 -15.46 -32.99 -21.71
N LYS A 231 -15.60 -31.84 -22.39
CA LYS A 231 -16.67 -31.65 -23.39
C LYS A 231 -16.20 -30.89 -24.64
N LEU A 232 -15.23 -31.44 -25.36
CA LEU A 232 -15.13 -31.14 -26.81
C LEU A 232 -14.26 -32.15 -27.57
N ARG A 233 -14.59 -33.45 -27.51
CA ARG A 233 -14.05 -34.44 -28.47
C ARG A 233 -15.08 -35.54 -28.75
N SER A 234 -16.09 -35.22 -29.56
CA SER A 234 -16.72 -36.16 -30.51
C SER A 234 -17.94 -35.51 -31.17
N ALA A 235 -17.81 -35.06 -32.40
CA ALA A 235 -18.78 -35.25 -33.48
C ALA A 235 -18.35 -34.42 -34.69
N ASP A 236 -17.94 -35.12 -35.75
CA ASP A 236 -17.89 -34.61 -37.11
C ASP A 236 -19.29 -34.13 -37.53
N HIS A 237 -19.40 -32.88 -38.00
CA HIS A 237 -20.13 -32.46 -39.21
C HIS A 237 -20.30 -30.93 -39.29
N ALA A 238 -19.86 -30.39 -40.43
CA ALA A 238 -20.39 -29.26 -41.20
C ALA A 238 -20.55 -27.85 -40.56
N GLU A 239 -19.79 -26.92 -41.16
CA GLU A 239 -20.13 -25.53 -41.53
C GLU A 239 -20.53 -24.52 -40.43
N ASP A 240 -19.63 -23.55 -40.19
CA ASP A 240 -19.82 -22.10 -40.45
C ASP A 240 -19.09 -21.19 -39.43
N GLY A 241 -18.34 -20.22 -39.99
CA GLY A 241 -18.00 -18.91 -39.45
C GLY A 241 -17.50 -18.73 -38.01
N GLY A 242 -16.18 -18.62 -37.81
CA GLY A 242 -15.61 -17.90 -36.66
C GLY A 242 -14.15 -18.23 -36.38
N ILE A 243 -13.22 -17.52 -37.03
CA ILE A 243 -11.78 -17.61 -36.76
C ILE A 243 -11.53 -16.99 -35.37
N VAL A 244 -11.18 -17.82 -34.38
CA VAL A 244 -10.58 -17.36 -33.12
C VAL A 244 -9.08 -17.61 -33.24
N ASP A 245 -8.31 -16.52 -33.30
CA ASP A 245 -6.87 -16.51 -33.56
C ASP A 245 -6.06 -17.23 -32.46
N GLU A 246 -5.76 -18.51 -32.70
CA GLU A 246 -4.69 -19.25 -32.01
C GLU A 246 -3.28 -18.67 -32.29
N ALA A 247 -3.17 -17.80 -33.31
CA ALA A 247 -1.92 -17.17 -33.72
C ALA A 247 -1.43 -16.04 -32.78
N THR A 248 -2.33 -15.41 -32.01
CA THR A 248 -1.97 -14.24 -31.18
C THR A 248 -1.16 -14.64 -29.93
N ALA A 249 -1.35 -15.87 -29.42
CA ALA A 249 -0.63 -16.38 -28.25
C ALA A 249 0.87 -16.65 -28.53
N LEU A 250 1.25 -16.90 -29.80
CA LEU A 250 2.64 -17.09 -30.21
C LEU A 250 3.41 -15.78 -30.46
N LEU A 251 2.69 -14.66 -30.62
CA LEU A 251 3.26 -13.34 -30.89
C LEU A 251 3.44 -12.48 -29.63
N ALA A 252 2.88 -12.88 -28.49
CA ALA A 252 3.24 -12.29 -27.21
C ALA A 252 4.73 -12.53 -26.98
N LYS A 253 5.54 -11.47 -27.01
CA LYS A 253 6.98 -11.48 -26.69
C LYS A 253 7.15 -12.06 -25.28
N ARG A 254 7.26 -13.38 -25.17
CA ARG A 254 7.56 -14.08 -23.92
C ARG A 254 8.96 -13.65 -23.49
N ARG A 255 9.05 -12.82 -22.45
CA ARG A 255 10.32 -12.44 -21.84
C ARG A 255 10.94 -13.69 -21.19
N PRO A 256 12.24 -13.97 -21.41
CA PRO A 256 12.88 -15.12 -20.80
C PRO A 256 13.02 -14.89 -19.28
N LYS A 257 12.38 -15.75 -18.47
CA LYS A 257 12.47 -15.79 -17.00
C LYS A 257 13.90 -15.98 -16.43
N ASN A 258 14.92 -16.11 -17.28
CA ASN A 258 16.28 -16.44 -16.87
C ASN A 258 16.99 -15.33 -16.08
N LYS A 259 16.67 -14.04 -16.32
CA LYS A 259 17.39 -12.93 -15.67
C LYS A 259 17.19 -12.83 -14.15
N LEU A 260 16.07 -13.30 -13.57
CA LEU A 260 15.86 -13.24 -12.12
C LEU A 260 16.68 -14.28 -11.37
N LYS A 261 16.76 -15.51 -11.91
CA LYS A 261 17.53 -16.60 -11.30
C LYS A 261 19.03 -16.34 -11.37
N ASP A 262 19.50 -15.71 -12.43
CA ASP A 262 20.91 -15.34 -12.58
C ASP A 262 21.35 -14.27 -11.55
N ASN A 263 20.42 -13.43 -11.06
CA ASN A 263 20.68 -12.32 -10.14
C ASN A 263 20.26 -12.59 -8.67
N ASN A 264 19.88 -13.82 -8.31
CA ASN A 264 19.43 -14.19 -6.94
C ASN A 264 18.33 -13.28 -6.36
N ILE A 265 17.40 -12.79 -7.20
CA ILE A 265 16.30 -11.93 -6.73
C ILE A 265 15.14 -12.81 -6.22
N PRO A 266 14.71 -12.68 -4.96
CA PRO A 266 13.49 -13.32 -4.46
C PRO A 266 12.27 -13.03 -5.32
N GLU A 267 11.45 -14.05 -5.59
CA GLU A 267 10.19 -13.91 -6.32
C GLU A 267 9.11 -13.20 -5.49
N ASN A 268 9.24 -13.20 -4.15
CA ASN A 268 8.24 -12.66 -3.24
C ASN A 268 8.89 -11.85 -2.11
N TYR A 269 8.28 -10.73 -1.75
CA TYR A 269 8.70 -9.88 -0.64
C TYR A 269 7.50 -9.52 0.24
N VAL A 270 7.73 -9.42 1.55
CA VAL A 270 6.76 -8.91 2.53
C VAL A 270 7.34 -7.66 3.18
N CYS A 271 6.59 -6.56 3.13
CA CYS A 271 7.00 -5.24 3.61
C CYS A 271 6.02 -4.73 4.67
N GLU A 272 6.51 -3.87 5.56
CA GLU A 272 5.66 -3.20 6.55
C GLU A 272 4.87 -2.05 5.92
N ASP A 273 5.52 -1.27 5.05
CA ASP A 273 4.99 -0.05 4.46
C ASP A 273 5.07 -0.05 2.92
N LEU A 274 4.25 0.80 2.30
CA LEU A 274 4.14 0.91 0.84
C LEU A 274 5.39 1.54 0.22
N ASP A 275 6.07 2.45 0.92
CA ASP A 275 7.27 3.10 0.38
C ASP A 275 8.42 2.09 0.24
N SER A 276 8.65 1.26 1.25
CA SER A 276 9.58 0.12 1.18
C SER A 276 9.25 -0.82 0.01
N ALA A 277 7.95 -1.11 -0.20
CA ALA A 277 7.52 -1.93 -1.32
C ALA A 277 7.79 -1.27 -2.69
N LEU A 278 7.58 0.05 -2.81
CA LEU A 278 7.90 0.81 -4.02
C LEU A 278 9.41 0.85 -4.28
N ILE A 279 10.22 1.02 -3.23
CA ILE A 279 11.69 0.98 -3.34
C ILE A 279 12.13 -0.37 -3.90
N ILE A 280 11.67 -1.48 -3.30
CA ILE A 280 11.98 -2.85 -3.73
C ILE A 280 11.51 -3.10 -5.16
N ALA A 281 10.29 -2.68 -5.51
CA ALA A 281 9.75 -2.89 -6.86
C ALA A 281 10.56 -2.13 -7.93
N GLU A 282 10.95 -0.88 -7.67
CA GLU A 282 11.84 -0.13 -8.56
C GLU A 282 13.23 -0.77 -8.65
N ASP A 283 13.76 -1.22 -7.52
CA ASP A 283 15.04 -1.89 -7.40
C ASP A 283 15.12 -3.17 -8.23
N VAL A 284 14.07 -3.99 -8.19
CA VAL A 284 13.93 -5.19 -9.03
C VAL A 284 13.99 -4.83 -10.51
N LEU A 285 13.27 -3.78 -10.96
CA LEU A 285 13.32 -3.35 -12.36
C LEU A 285 14.72 -2.89 -12.78
N VAL A 286 15.42 -2.18 -11.90
CA VAL A 286 16.81 -1.77 -12.15
C VAL A 286 17.71 -2.99 -12.21
N ALA A 287 17.57 -3.94 -11.28
CA ALA A 287 18.36 -5.17 -11.23
C ALA A 287 18.20 -6.04 -12.48
N MET A 288 17.00 -6.08 -13.06
CA MET A 288 16.71 -6.84 -14.28
C MET A 288 17.45 -6.31 -15.51
N GLU A 289 17.75 -5.01 -15.54
CA GLU A 289 18.46 -4.37 -16.65
C GLU A 289 19.96 -4.24 -16.36
N ASN A 290 20.33 -3.73 -15.18
CA ASN A 290 21.72 -3.63 -14.75
C ASN A 290 21.83 -3.75 -13.21
N PRO A 291 22.28 -4.91 -12.69
CA PRO A 291 22.43 -5.12 -11.25
C PRO A 291 23.51 -4.25 -10.60
N ASP A 292 24.54 -3.84 -11.34
CA ASP A 292 25.67 -3.05 -10.80
C ASP A 292 25.27 -1.62 -10.37
N LEU A 293 24.11 -1.15 -10.82
CA LEU A 293 23.58 0.18 -10.47
C LEU A 293 22.97 0.23 -9.08
N LEU A 294 22.78 -0.93 -8.46
CA LEU A 294 22.22 -1.07 -7.14
C LEU A 294 23.33 -0.93 -6.09
N ASP A 295 23.10 -0.05 -5.12
CA ASP A 295 24.00 0.08 -3.98
C ASP A 295 23.77 -1.16 -3.10
N GLU A 296 24.68 -2.14 -3.09
CA GLU A 296 24.57 -3.42 -2.34
C GLU A 296 24.14 -3.18 -0.88
N SER A 297 24.58 -2.05 -0.36
CA SER A 297 24.37 -1.61 1.00
C SER A 297 22.91 -1.18 1.31
N ARG A 298 21.99 -1.11 0.33
CA ARG A 298 20.54 -0.82 0.55
C ARG A 298 19.71 -2.05 0.90
N TYR A 299 20.09 -3.25 0.45
CA TYR A 299 19.29 -4.48 0.64
C TYR A 299 19.48 -5.14 2.01
N THR A 300 20.49 -4.74 2.78
CA THR A 300 20.82 -5.35 4.07
C THR A 300 19.85 -4.99 5.20
N ASN A 301 18.85 -4.14 4.97
CA ASN A 301 17.92 -3.70 6.01
C ASN A 301 16.64 -4.53 6.15
N HIS A 302 16.30 -5.40 5.18
CA HIS A 302 15.06 -6.21 5.25
C HIS A 302 15.26 -7.69 5.60
N SER A 303 16.50 -8.16 5.71
CA SER A 303 16.78 -9.42 6.40
C SER A 303 17.09 -9.11 7.85
N SER A 304 16.26 -9.63 8.74
CA SER A 304 16.52 -9.84 10.16
C SER A 304 17.77 -10.73 10.36
N LYS A 305 18.94 -10.16 10.08
CA LYS A 305 20.25 -10.63 10.55
C LYS A 305 21.01 -9.41 11.04
N GLN A 306 20.90 -9.19 12.35
CA GLN A 306 21.90 -8.49 13.13
C GLN A 306 23.28 -9.06 12.76
N GLY A 307 24.11 -8.22 12.17
CA GLY A 307 25.45 -8.53 11.72
C GLY A 307 26.16 -7.25 11.32
N SER A 308 26.38 -6.39 12.32
CA SER A 308 27.20 -5.18 12.23
C SER A 308 28.65 -5.56 11.94
N THR A 309 28.97 -5.79 10.67
CA THR A 309 30.36 -5.74 10.23
C THR A 309 30.65 -4.28 9.92
N HIS A 310 31.29 -3.59 10.87
CA HIS A 310 31.82 -2.25 10.67
C HIS A 310 32.89 -2.28 9.57
N GLU A 311 32.49 -2.07 8.32
CA GLU A 311 33.45 -1.68 7.29
C GLU A 311 33.91 -0.26 7.61
N GLN A 312 35.12 -0.15 8.17
CA GLN A 312 35.81 1.13 8.30
C GLN A 312 36.30 1.53 6.90
N PHE A 313 35.52 2.36 6.23
CA PHE A 313 35.93 2.95 4.95
C PHE A 313 37.16 3.83 5.13
N SER A 314 38.08 3.77 4.16
CA SER A 314 39.20 4.71 4.12
C SER A 314 38.69 6.13 3.85
N LEU A 315 39.42 7.16 4.30
CA LEU A 315 39.05 8.57 4.04
C LEU A 315 38.95 8.90 2.53
N LEU A 316 39.57 8.10 1.67
CA LEU A 316 39.47 8.23 0.21
C LEU A 316 38.14 7.65 -0.30
N GLU A 317 37.77 6.47 0.18
CA GLU A 317 36.47 5.84 -0.14
C GLU A 317 35.30 6.69 0.34
N GLU A 318 35.37 7.25 1.55
CA GLU A 318 34.32 8.14 2.07
C GLU A 318 34.10 9.37 1.16
N LYS A 319 35.20 9.95 0.66
CA LYS A 319 35.16 11.08 -0.27
C LYS A 319 34.56 10.67 -1.61
N GLU A 320 34.97 9.54 -2.16
CA GLU A 320 34.48 9.05 -3.44
C GLU A 320 32.97 8.75 -3.38
N MET A 321 32.53 8.06 -2.34
CA MET A 321 31.10 7.82 -2.08
C MET A 321 30.30 9.11 -1.90
N THR A 322 30.86 10.09 -1.18
CA THR A 322 30.20 11.39 -1.00
C THR A 322 30.05 12.15 -2.31
N LEU A 323 31.11 12.19 -3.13
CA LEU A 323 31.05 12.81 -4.46
C LEU A 323 30.03 12.09 -5.35
N ARG A 324 29.96 10.76 -5.30
CA ARG A 324 28.94 9.97 -5.99
C ARG A 324 27.52 10.35 -5.56
N TYR A 325 27.29 10.48 -4.26
CA TYR A 325 25.99 10.90 -3.71
C TYR A 325 25.61 12.32 -4.14
N LEU A 326 26.53 13.28 -4.09
CA LEU A 326 26.28 14.64 -4.57
C LEU A 326 25.98 14.67 -6.07
N HIS A 327 26.71 13.89 -6.87
CA HIS A 327 26.46 13.76 -8.31
C HIS A 327 25.06 13.20 -8.60
N ASN A 328 24.63 12.17 -7.87
CA ASN A 328 23.29 11.58 -8.04
C ASN A 328 22.15 12.53 -7.65
N LEU A 329 22.38 13.40 -6.66
CA LEU A 329 21.45 14.45 -6.25
C LEU A 329 21.37 15.60 -7.28
N CYS A 330 22.41 15.81 -8.08
CA CYS A 330 22.39 16.80 -9.15
C CYS A 330 23.12 16.32 -10.42
N PRO A 331 22.48 15.43 -11.23
CA PRO A 331 23.12 14.83 -12.40
C PRO A 331 23.50 15.80 -13.53
N GLN A 332 22.92 17.00 -13.52
CA GLN A 332 23.18 18.04 -14.52
C GLN A 332 24.47 18.84 -14.23
N SER A 333 25.09 18.62 -13.08
CA SER A 333 26.29 19.34 -12.64
C SER A 333 27.57 18.68 -13.15
N THR A 334 28.59 19.48 -13.43
CA THR A 334 29.91 18.99 -13.83
C THR A 334 30.64 18.39 -12.62
N GLU A 335 31.46 17.34 -12.82
CA GLU A 335 32.27 16.77 -11.73
C GLU A 335 33.16 17.80 -11.04
N GLY A 336 33.66 18.79 -11.78
CA GLY A 336 34.44 19.91 -11.24
C GLY A 336 33.65 20.73 -10.22
N ASP A 337 32.41 21.07 -10.55
CA ASP A 337 31.53 21.87 -9.68
C ASP A 337 31.15 21.09 -8.41
N ILE A 338 30.98 19.76 -8.53
CA ILE A 338 30.69 18.88 -7.38
C ILE A 338 31.90 18.75 -6.45
N LYS A 339 33.11 18.67 -7.01
CA LYS A 339 34.35 18.69 -6.19
C LYS A 339 34.53 20.03 -5.49
N GLU A 340 34.16 21.14 -6.16
CA GLU A 340 34.19 22.46 -5.57
C GLU A 340 33.18 22.63 -4.45
N ILE A 341 31.90 22.25 -4.63
CA ILE A 341 30.93 22.36 -3.54
C ILE A 341 31.33 21.49 -2.35
N PHE A 342 31.84 20.28 -2.61
CA PHE A 342 32.31 19.37 -1.58
C PHE A 342 33.48 19.95 -0.75
N SER A 343 34.31 20.83 -1.32
CA SER A 343 35.40 21.48 -0.58
C SER A 343 34.94 22.35 0.59
N TYR A 344 33.69 22.82 0.57
CA TYR A 344 33.08 23.58 1.66
C TYR A 344 32.43 22.69 2.74
N PHE A 345 32.31 21.38 2.49
CA PHE A 345 31.77 20.44 3.48
C PHE A 345 32.84 20.01 4.49
N ARG A 346 32.43 19.91 5.76
CA ARG A 346 33.24 19.40 6.86
C ARG A 346 32.74 18.05 7.32
N ARG A 347 33.65 17.11 7.53
CA ARG A 347 33.32 15.79 8.05
C ARG A 347 32.97 15.87 9.54
N GLU A 348 31.86 15.27 9.91
CA GLU A 348 31.37 15.15 11.27
C GLU A 348 30.99 13.69 11.55
N VAL A 349 31.21 13.24 12.78
CA VAL A 349 30.92 11.87 13.20
C VAL A 349 30.04 11.91 14.43
N TYR A 350 28.98 11.11 14.40
CA TYR A 350 28.01 10.98 15.48
C TYR A 350 27.97 9.54 15.96
N SER A 351 27.79 9.35 17.25
CA SER A 351 27.59 8.05 17.89
C SER A 351 26.11 7.79 18.11
N LYS A 352 25.77 6.55 18.47
CA LYS A 352 24.40 6.16 18.81
C LYS A 352 23.76 7.11 19.82
N ASN A 353 22.50 7.47 19.57
CA ASN A 353 21.67 8.39 20.35
C ASN A 353 22.12 9.86 20.37
N ASP A 354 23.19 10.22 19.65
CA ASP A 354 23.57 11.63 19.51
C ASP A 354 22.45 12.39 18.77
N ILE A 355 22.14 13.57 19.29
CA ILE A 355 21.19 14.49 18.67
C ILE A 355 21.97 15.40 17.72
N ILE A 356 21.64 15.33 16.43
CA ILE A 356 22.27 16.17 15.40
C ILE A 356 21.77 17.61 15.53
N TRP A 357 20.45 17.77 15.70
CA TRP A 357 19.80 19.02 16.09
C TRP A 357 18.42 18.74 16.69
N ALA A 358 17.93 19.69 17.47
CA ALA A 358 16.59 19.65 18.06
C ALA A 358 15.59 20.46 17.22
N GLN A 359 14.33 20.06 17.27
CA GLN A 359 13.22 20.81 16.68
C GLN A 359 13.19 22.24 17.25
N GLY A 360 12.94 23.21 16.38
CA GLY A 360 12.92 24.63 16.74
C GLY A 360 14.29 25.31 16.81
N SER A 361 15.40 24.58 16.74
CA SER A 361 16.73 25.20 16.68
C SER A 361 16.93 25.97 15.37
N PRO A 362 17.89 26.91 15.28
CA PRO A 362 18.19 27.59 14.02
C PRO A 362 18.60 26.61 12.90
N GLY A 363 18.14 26.88 11.67
CA GLY A 363 18.50 26.15 10.45
C GLY A 363 19.83 26.59 9.87
N ASP A 364 20.94 26.37 10.57
CA ASP A 364 22.27 26.93 10.25
C ASP A 364 23.19 26.01 9.43
N CYS A 365 22.77 24.78 9.13
CA CYS A 365 23.59 23.83 8.39
C CYS A 365 22.77 22.81 7.60
N SER A 366 23.34 22.30 6.52
CA SER A 366 22.85 21.14 5.78
C SER A 366 23.85 20.00 5.95
N LYS A 367 23.39 18.77 6.07
CA LYS A 367 24.26 17.60 6.27
C LYS A 367 23.89 16.47 5.31
N LEU A 368 24.88 15.89 4.66
CA LEU A 368 24.73 14.70 3.82
C LEU A 368 25.09 13.46 4.64
N LEU A 369 24.17 12.50 4.71
CA LEU A 369 24.41 11.24 5.41
C LEU A 369 25.20 10.27 4.51
N LEU A 370 26.41 9.92 4.93
CA LEU A 370 27.25 8.95 4.22
C LEU A 370 27.02 7.53 4.73
N GLN A 371 27.17 7.35 6.04
CA GLN A 371 27.10 6.06 6.72
C GLN A 371 26.24 6.19 7.97
N GLY A 372 25.55 5.09 8.33
CA GLY A 372 24.65 5.03 9.47
C GLY A 372 23.20 5.31 9.08
N ASN A 373 22.32 5.21 10.06
CA ASN A 373 20.89 5.47 9.94
C ASN A 373 20.49 6.54 10.96
N LEU A 374 19.74 7.54 10.50
CA LEU A 374 19.20 8.58 11.37
C LEU A 374 17.68 8.43 11.49
N LEU A 375 17.14 9.02 12.54
CA LEU A 375 15.71 9.09 12.79
C LEU A 375 15.32 10.55 12.98
N SER A 376 14.40 11.03 12.15
CA SER A 376 13.72 12.30 12.31
C SER A 376 12.49 12.09 13.20
N LEU A 377 12.37 12.87 14.26
CA LEU A 377 11.28 12.85 15.24
C LEU A 377 10.54 14.18 15.17
N LEU A 378 9.25 14.16 14.87
CA LEU A 378 8.38 15.34 14.98
C LEU A 378 7.67 15.31 16.33
N GLU A 379 8.09 16.20 17.23
CA GLU A 379 7.55 16.25 18.60
C GLU A 379 6.10 16.74 18.63
N ASN A 380 5.71 17.58 17.66
CA ASN A 380 4.39 18.18 17.58
C ASN A 380 3.29 17.24 17.04
N GLU A 381 3.66 16.12 16.42
CA GLU A 381 2.73 15.17 15.80
C GLU A 381 2.75 13.83 16.53
N ALA A 382 2.48 13.84 17.83
CA ALA A 382 2.47 12.63 18.68
C ALA A 382 3.78 11.81 18.64
N GLY A 383 4.91 12.43 18.30
CA GLY A 383 6.20 11.76 18.20
C GLY A 383 6.36 10.90 16.94
N THR A 384 5.71 11.26 15.83
CA THR A 384 5.92 10.58 14.54
C THR A 384 7.41 10.52 14.19
N THR A 385 7.84 9.35 13.71
CA THR A 385 9.24 9.09 13.39
C THR A 385 9.39 8.74 11.92
N GLU A 386 10.42 9.28 11.28
CA GLU A 386 10.80 8.98 9.90
C GLU A 386 12.28 8.57 9.84
N GLY A 387 12.56 7.42 9.24
CA GLY A 387 13.93 6.95 9.01
C GLY A 387 14.60 7.75 7.89
N ILE A 388 15.86 8.13 8.08
CA ILE A 388 16.67 8.77 7.05
C ILE A 388 17.80 7.81 6.69
N SER A 389 17.75 7.35 5.44
CA SER A 389 18.75 6.47 4.84
C SER A 389 19.94 7.25 4.27
N LYS A 390 21.08 6.58 4.15
CA LYS A 390 22.29 7.12 3.51
C LYS A 390 22.05 7.68 2.11
N GLY A 391 22.91 8.62 1.73
CA GLY A 391 22.80 9.38 0.50
C GLY A 391 21.79 10.53 0.56
N ASN A 392 20.95 10.61 1.60
CA ASN A 392 20.03 11.73 1.75
C ASN A 392 20.73 12.96 2.36
N LEU A 393 20.40 14.12 1.80
CA LEU A 393 20.76 15.42 2.34
C LEU A 393 19.64 15.87 3.30
N ILE A 394 20.02 16.37 4.46
CA ILE A 394 19.09 16.85 5.50
C ILE A 394 19.41 18.27 5.92
N GLY A 395 18.38 19.06 6.22
CA GLY A 395 18.54 20.42 6.73
C GLY A 395 18.86 21.45 5.64
N GLU A 396 18.75 21.05 4.38
CA GLU A 396 18.95 21.86 3.17
C GLU A 396 17.97 23.05 3.13
N PHE A 397 16.71 22.83 3.48
CA PHE A 397 15.69 23.88 3.49
C PHE A 397 15.97 24.94 4.55
N GLY A 398 16.34 24.52 5.76
CA GLY A 398 16.71 25.42 6.86
C GLY A 398 17.93 26.27 6.51
N LEU A 399 18.96 25.67 5.90
CA LEU A 399 20.15 26.37 5.44
C LEU A 399 19.80 27.46 4.43
N VAL A 400 19.02 27.13 3.39
CA VAL A 400 18.69 28.03 2.28
C VAL A 400 17.71 29.14 2.68
N GLN A 401 16.65 28.81 3.42
CA GLN A 401 15.58 29.76 3.76
C GLN A 401 15.82 30.50 5.08
N GLY A 402 16.63 29.94 5.99
CA GLY A 402 16.82 30.49 7.34
C GLY A 402 15.68 30.16 8.31
N THR A 403 14.89 29.12 8.04
CA THR A 403 13.84 28.64 8.94
C THR A 403 14.40 27.79 10.07
N ASN A 404 13.66 27.72 11.19
CA ASN A 404 14.00 26.83 12.29
C ASN A 404 13.80 25.36 11.89
N ARG A 405 14.51 24.45 12.56
CA ARG A 405 14.41 23.01 12.33
C ARG A 405 12.98 22.52 12.57
N MET A 406 12.44 21.80 11.60
CA MET A 406 11.08 21.26 11.67
C MET A 406 10.97 20.00 12.52
N SER A 407 12.08 19.28 12.72
CA SER A 407 12.13 18.02 13.47
C SER A 407 13.44 17.86 14.24
N THR A 408 13.43 17.03 15.27
CA THR A 408 14.60 16.58 16.01
C THR A 408 15.22 15.39 15.28
N VAL A 409 16.50 15.44 14.92
CA VAL A 409 17.18 14.33 14.23
C VAL A 409 18.18 13.66 15.16
N LYS A 410 18.09 12.33 15.28
CA LYS A 410 18.93 11.50 16.16
C LYS A 410 19.62 10.39 15.38
N CYS A 411 20.83 10.03 15.81
CA CYS A 411 21.54 8.87 15.28
C CYS A 411 21.02 7.57 15.94
N VAL A 412 20.64 6.57 15.11
CA VAL A 412 20.16 5.27 15.60
C VAL A 412 21.23 4.19 15.48
N SER A 413 22.09 4.28 14.47
CA SER A 413 23.23 3.38 14.27
C SER A 413 24.33 3.62 15.29
N ASP A 414 25.22 2.63 15.48
CA ASP A 414 26.35 2.73 16.42
C ASP A 414 27.27 3.91 16.07
N GLN A 415 27.48 4.16 14.78
CA GLN A 415 28.21 5.31 14.25
C GLN A 415 27.51 5.83 12.99
N ALA A 416 27.45 7.15 12.84
CA ALA A 416 27.05 7.82 11.60
C ALA A 416 28.10 8.84 11.17
N VAL A 417 28.40 8.86 9.88
CA VAL A 417 29.33 9.82 9.26
C VAL A 417 28.52 10.76 8.38
N LEU A 418 28.66 12.06 8.64
CA LEU A 418 27.97 13.10 7.90
C LEU A 418 28.97 14.13 7.37
N TYR A 419 28.67 14.67 6.20
CA TYR A 419 29.34 15.85 5.68
C TYR A 419 28.44 17.06 5.86
N SER A 420 28.92 18.08 6.55
CA SER A 420 28.18 19.24 7.01
C SER A 420 28.61 20.51 6.26
N LEU A 421 27.64 21.24 5.72
CA LEU A 421 27.80 22.55 5.12
C LEU A 421 27.15 23.59 6.05
N SER A 422 27.98 24.42 6.68
CA SER A 422 27.54 25.49 7.60
C SER A 422 27.03 26.73 6.84
N ARG A 423 26.22 27.55 7.51
CA ARG A 423 25.71 28.84 7.02
C ARG A 423 26.82 29.78 6.54
N ASP A 424 27.89 29.93 7.31
CA ASP A 424 29.01 30.81 6.93
C ASP A 424 29.66 30.35 5.61
N ALA A 425 29.89 29.04 5.48
CA ALA A 425 30.43 28.43 4.25
C ALA A 425 29.46 28.56 3.06
N TRP A 426 28.15 28.49 3.31
CA TRP A 426 27.12 28.70 2.31
C TRP A 426 27.09 30.16 1.83
N GLU A 427 27.13 31.13 2.74
CA GLU A 427 27.17 32.56 2.41
C GLU A 427 28.45 32.90 1.62
N GLN A 428 29.58 32.32 2.03
CA GLN A 428 30.84 32.43 1.28
C GLN A 428 30.70 31.85 -0.13
N LEU A 429 30.16 30.63 -0.27
CA LEU A 429 29.96 29.97 -1.57
C LEU A 429 29.05 30.79 -2.49
N THR A 430 27.95 31.35 -1.96
CA THR A 430 27.01 32.17 -2.75
C THR A 430 27.66 33.45 -3.26
N THR A 431 28.60 34.02 -2.50
CA THR A 431 29.32 35.25 -2.87
C THR A 431 30.45 34.97 -3.86
N GLU A 432 31.26 33.94 -3.61
CA GLU A 432 32.46 33.63 -4.40
C GLU A 432 32.12 32.92 -5.72
N LYS A 433 31.20 31.96 -5.68
CA LYS A 433 30.89 31.05 -6.80
C LYS A 433 29.38 30.80 -6.92
N PRO A 434 28.60 31.80 -7.38
CA PRO A 434 27.15 31.67 -7.47
C PRO A 434 26.68 30.52 -8.38
N ARG A 435 27.46 30.15 -9.41
CA ARG A 435 27.18 29.01 -10.27
C ARG A 435 27.21 27.67 -9.51
N VAL A 436 28.15 27.50 -8.58
CA VAL A 436 28.24 26.29 -7.76
C VAL A 436 27.13 26.28 -6.69
N ALA A 437 26.78 27.45 -6.16
CA ALA A 437 25.64 27.58 -5.24
C ALA A 437 24.29 27.16 -5.87
N GLN A 438 24.10 27.33 -7.19
CA GLN A 438 22.90 26.85 -7.90
C GLN A 438 22.66 25.34 -7.77
N ILE A 439 23.72 24.56 -7.56
CA ILE A 439 23.61 23.11 -7.33
C ILE A 439 22.79 22.84 -6.07
N MET A 440 23.09 23.52 -4.97
CA MET A 440 22.36 23.35 -3.71
C MET A 440 20.89 23.74 -3.86
N TYR A 441 20.59 24.87 -4.53
CA TYR A 441 19.21 25.26 -4.83
C TYR A 441 18.47 24.21 -5.65
N THR A 442 19.13 23.63 -6.65
CA THR A 442 18.57 22.57 -7.49
C THR A 442 18.26 21.32 -6.66
N ILE A 443 19.16 20.93 -5.75
CA ILE A 443 18.95 19.82 -4.82
C ILE A 443 17.72 20.08 -3.94
N VAL A 444 17.60 21.29 -3.36
CA VAL A 444 16.44 21.67 -2.53
C VAL A 444 15.13 21.59 -3.32
N ILE A 445 15.10 22.13 -4.55
CA ILE A 445 13.91 22.11 -5.40
C ILE A 445 13.49 20.67 -5.72
N GLN A 446 14.44 19.82 -6.12
CA GLN A 446 14.16 18.41 -6.42
C GLN A 446 13.68 17.67 -5.17
N TYR A 447 14.34 17.89 -4.03
CA TYR A 447 13.94 17.31 -2.76
C TYR A 447 12.50 17.70 -2.37
N LEU A 448 12.14 18.99 -2.46
CA LEU A 448 10.78 19.44 -2.16
C LEU A 448 9.75 18.82 -3.12
N ALA A 449 10.04 18.75 -4.41
CA ALA A 449 9.16 18.09 -5.38
C ALA A 449 8.93 16.61 -5.04
N HIS A 450 9.99 15.89 -4.64
CA HIS A 450 9.91 14.51 -4.19
C HIS A 450 9.15 14.36 -2.86
N ARG A 451 9.34 15.28 -1.91
CA ARG A 451 8.60 15.28 -0.64
C ARG A 451 7.10 15.49 -0.85
N VAL A 452 6.71 16.38 -1.77
CA VAL A 452 5.29 16.55 -2.15
C VAL A 452 4.73 15.26 -2.75
N GLN A 453 5.49 14.59 -3.63
CA GLN A 453 5.09 13.29 -4.18
C GLN A 453 4.94 12.23 -3.09
N HIS A 454 5.88 12.15 -2.14
CA HIS A 454 5.81 11.20 -1.04
C HIS A 454 4.59 11.43 -0.13
N VAL A 455 4.25 12.69 0.16
CA VAL A 455 3.02 13.04 0.88
C VAL A 455 1.77 12.65 0.06
N SER A 456 1.81 12.80 -1.26
CA SER A 456 0.74 12.35 -2.15
C SER A 456 0.54 10.82 -2.09
N ASN A 457 1.62 10.04 -2.00
CA ASN A 457 1.52 8.59 -1.81
C ASN A 457 0.86 8.24 -0.47
N ARG A 458 1.22 8.93 0.63
CA ARG A 458 0.60 8.72 1.95
C ARG A 458 -0.88 9.09 1.98
N ILE A 459 -1.29 10.09 1.19
CA ILE A 459 -2.70 10.42 1.00
C ILE A 459 -3.43 9.24 0.35
N PHE A 460 -2.80 8.53 -0.58
CA PHE A 460 -3.38 7.33 -1.18
C PHE A 460 -3.46 6.16 -0.18
N GLU A 461 -2.46 6.00 0.70
CA GLU A 461 -2.52 5.03 1.81
C GLU A 461 -3.66 5.33 2.80
N THR A 462 -3.97 6.61 3.05
CA THR A 462 -4.81 7.01 4.21
C THR A 462 -6.20 7.55 3.88
N ARG A 463 -6.45 8.13 2.69
CA ARG A 463 -7.77 8.73 2.36
C ARG A 463 -8.72 7.63 1.89
N CYS A 464 -9.94 7.46 2.40
CA CYS A 464 -10.88 8.41 3.04
C CYS A 464 -11.11 9.72 2.25
N VAL A 465 -11.34 9.62 0.94
CA VAL A 465 -12.08 10.65 0.18
C VAL A 465 -13.29 9.95 -0.43
N PRO A 466 -14.52 10.29 -0.02
CA PRO A 466 -15.65 10.15 -0.92
C PRO A 466 -15.42 11.19 -2.03
N ILE A 467 -15.32 10.73 -3.28
CA ILE A 467 -15.53 11.64 -4.41
C ILE A 467 -17.03 11.88 -4.50
#